data_AF-A0A2N3T1Q4-F1
#
_entry.id   AF-A0A2N3T1Q4-F1
#
_cell.length_a   1.000
_cell.length_b   1.000
_cell.length_c   1.000
_cell.angle_alpha   90.00
_cell.angle_beta   90.00
_cell.angle_gamma   90.00
#
_symmetry.space_group_name_H-M   'P 1'
#
loop_
_entity.id
_entity.type
_entity.pdbx_description
1 polymer ?
#
loop_
_entity_poly.entity_id
_entity_poly.type
_entity_poly.pdbx_seq_one_letter_code
_entity_poly.pdbx_strand_id
1 'polypeptide(L)'
;MNTLMTKTLCCILFLCISFDATSQDIPKYDYLEVIVIQKANNRGKVKRIKVEEQTSLVGKQITIKQLEDLERTSDLLNYMNAANWEFVDRQSIVSEENDPVWMSYIFRKKK
;
A
#
# COMPACT_ATOMS: atom_id res chain seq x y z
N MET A 1 -54.58 29.03 -11.79
CA MET A 1 -53.65 27.91 -11.49
C MET A 1 -54.30 27.05 -10.41
N ASN A 2 -54.61 25.79 -10.72
CA ASN A 2 -55.37 24.91 -9.83
C ASN A 2 -54.55 24.62 -8.56
N THR A 3 -55.13 24.84 -7.39
CA THR A 3 -54.51 24.58 -6.07
C THR A 3 -54.00 23.14 -5.93
N LEU A 4 -54.59 22.20 -6.67
CA LEU A 4 -54.12 20.82 -6.77
C LEU A 4 -52.75 20.72 -7.47
N MET A 5 -52.56 21.41 -8.60
CA MET A 5 -51.28 21.44 -9.34
C MET A 5 -50.15 22.04 -8.50
N THR A 6 -50.45 23.10 -7.73
CA THR A 6 -49.45 23.74 -6.86
C THR A 6 -49.00 22.82 -5.72
N LYS A 7 -49.92 22.02 -5.17
CA LYS A 7 -49.58 21.02 -4.14
C LYS A 7 -48.74 19.87 -4.71
N THR A 8 -49.07 19.37 -5.90
CA THR A 8 -48.31 18.31 -6.56
C THR A 8 -46.89 18.76 -6.87
N LEU A 9 -46.72 19.99 -7.37
CA LEU A 9 -45.41 20.56 -7.66
C LEU A 9 -44.57 20.72 -6.38
N CYS A 10 -45.20 21.15 -5.28
CA CYS A 10 -44.53 21.30 -3.99
C CYS A 10 -44.07 19.95 -3.40
N CYS A 11 -44.88 18.89 -3.53
CA CYS A 11 -44.50 17.53 -3.10
C CYS A 11 -43.31 16.97 -3.90
N ILE A 12 -43.28 17.19 -5.21
CA ILE A 12 -42.15 16.76 -6.05
C ILE A 12 -40.88 17.51 -5.66
N LEU A 13 -40.99 18.81 -5.40
CA LEU A 13 -39.85 19.62 -4.97
C LEU A 13 -39.27 19.13 -3.64
N PHE A 14 -40.13 18.75 -2.69
CA PHE A 14 -39.70 18.24 -1.38
C PHE A 14 -38.97 16.89 -1.46
N LEU A 15 -39.39 16.01 -2.38
CA LEU A 15 -38.75 14.71 -2.61
C LEU A 15 -37.34 14.80 -3.22
N CYS A 16 -37.04 15.90 -3.93
CA CYS A 16 -35.72 16.09 -4.56
C CYS A 16 -34.64 16.61 -3.61
N ILE A 17 -34.97 17.02 -2.37
CA ILE A 17 -34.03 17.68 -1.44
C ILE A 17 -33.40 16.67 -0.45
N SER A 18 -33.95 15.46 -0.33
CA SER A 18 -33.54 14.47 0.68
C SER A 18 -32.31 13.62 0.32
N PHE A 19 -31.44 14.09 -0.58
CA PHE A 19 -30.21 13.37 -0.92
C PHE A 19 -29.07 13.85 -0.04
N ASP A 20 -28.82 13.13 1.05
CA ASP A 20 -27.57 13.25 1.81
C ASP A 20 -26.43 12.67 0.95
N ALA A 21 -25.63 13.56 0.35
CA ALA A 21 -24.40 13.18 -0.32
C ALA A 21 -23.37 12.74 0.73
N THR A 22 -23.36 11.45 1.05
CA THR A 22 -22.29 10.86 1.86
C THR A 22 -21.03 10.79 0.99
N SER A 23 -20.06 11.68 1.28
CA SER A 23 -18.71 11.49 0.76
C SER A 23 -18.19 10.15 1.29
N GLN A 24 -17.80 9.24 0.41
CA GLN A 24 -17.08 8.04 0.87
C GLN A 24 -15.75 8.52 1.47
N ASP A 25 -15.56 8.31 2.77
CA ASP A 25 -14.25 8.49 3.37
C ASP A 25 -13.28 7.54 2.67
N ILE A 26 -12.29 8.11 1.98
CA ILE A 26 -11.25 7.33 1.33
C ILE A 26 -10.47 6.62 2.44
N PRO A 27 -10.47 5.28 2.49
CA PRO A 27 -9.74 4.57 3.52
C PRO A 27 -8.25 4.91 3.39
N LYS A 28 -7.71 5.63 4.37
CA LYS A 28 -6.27 5.84 4.50
C LYS A 28 -5.64 4.52 4.92
N TYR A 29 -4.71 4.03 4.12
CA TYR A 29 -3.95 2.81 4.39
C TYR A 29 -2.52 3.18 4.75
N ASP A 30 -1.96 2.46 5.73
CA ASP A 30 -0.53 2.50 6.00
C ASP A 30 0.17 1.61 4.96
N TYR A 31 1.01 2.22 4.12
CA TYR A 31 1.86 1.50 3.16
C TYR A 31 3.31 1.47 3.64
N LEU A 32 4.01 0.40 3.29
CA LEU A 32 5.45 0.23 3.48
C LEU A 32 6.08 -0.27 2.18
N GLU A 33 7.18 0.37 1.76
CA GLU A 33 7.98 -0.07 0.63
C GLU A 33 9.31 -0.64 1.12
N VAL A 34 9.65 -1.85 0.66
CA VAL A 34 10.92 -2.52 0.98
C VAL A 34 11.69 -2.78 -0.31
N ILE A 35 12.88 -2.19 -0.43
CA ILE A 35 13.71 -2.28 -1.64
C ILE A 35 14.73 -3.40 -1.45
N VAL A 36 14.59 -4.46 -2.23
CA VAL A 36 15.53 -5.58 -2.27
C VAL A 36 16.47 -5.39 -3.45
N ILE A 37 17.76 -5.33 -3.17
CA ILE A 37 18.83 -5.21 -4.16
C ILE A 37 19.51 -6.57 -4.31
N GLN A 38 19.53 -7.13 -5.52
CA GLN A 38 20.20 -8.39 -5.81
C GLN A 38 21.21 -8.21 -6.95
N LYS A 39 22.50 -8.42 -6.66
CA LYS A 39 23.58 -8.40 -7.64
C LYS A 39 24.10 -9.81 -7.90
N ALA A 40 24.12 -10.22 -9.17
CA ALA A 40 24.92 -11.38 -9.59
C ALA A 40 26.40 -10.93 -9.65
N ASN A 41 27.29 -11.66 -8.98
CA ASN A 41 28.74 -11.45 -9.03
C ASN A 41 29.38 -12.77 -9.49
N ASN A 42 30.49 -12.69 -10.24
CA ASN A 42 31.38 -13.79 -10.65
C ASN A 42 31.83 -14.75 -9.51
N ARG A 43 31.57 -14.43 -8.23
CA ARG A 43 31.86 -15.24 -7.04
C ARG A 43 30.61 -15.64 -6.21
N GLY A 44 29.39 -15.31 -6.66
CA GLY A 44 28.12 -15.66 -5.98
C GLY A 44 27.03 -14.59 -6.08
N LYS A 45 25.80 -14.91 -5.65
CA LYS A 45 24.66 -13.97 -5.57
C LYS A 45 24.79 -13.10 -4.30
N VAL A 46 25.06 -11.81 -4.45
CA VAL A 46 25.02 -10.84 -3.33
C VAL A 46 23.63 -10.24 -3.28
N LYS A 47 22.85 -10.58 -2.25
CA LYS A 47 21.52 -10.01 -2.02
C LYS A 47 21.53 -9.16 -0.75
N ARG A 48 21.00 -7.94 -0.83
CA ARG A 48 20.85 -7.01 0.30
C ARG A 48 19.43 -6.46 0.30
N ILE A 49 18.81 -6.42 1.46
CA ILE A 49 17.52 -5.76 1.65
C ILE A 49 17.82 -4.38 2.24
N LYS A 50 17.25 -3.33 1.65
CA LYS A 50 17.35 -1.96 2.13
C LYS A 50 15.94 -1.42 2.30
N VAL A 51 15.68 -0.80 3.43
CA VAL A 51 14.40 -0.16 3.71
C VAL A 51 14.66 1.32 3.88
N GLU A 52 14.00 2.16 3.09
CA GLU A 52 14.08 3.59 3.31
C GLU A 52 13.35 3.97 4.60
N GLU A 53 13.82 5.02 5.25
CA GLU A 53 13.24 5.48 6.50
C GLU A 53 11.83 6.02 6.24
N GLN A 54 10.81 5.32 6.72
CA GLN A 54 9.42 5.72 6.57
C GLN A 54 8.84 6.15 7.91
N THR A 55 8.20 7.32 7.94
CA THR A 55 7.45 7.82 9.12
C THR A 55 6.36 6.85 9.57
N SER A 56 5.85 6.00 8.68
CA SER A 56 4.87 4.93 8.97
C SER A 56 5.41 3.85 9.91
N LEU A 57 6.74 3.73 10.05
CA LEU A 57 7.40 2.76 10.95
C LEU A 57 7.69 3.31 12.35
N VAL A 58 7.53 4.62 12.57
CA VAL A 58 7.82 5.24 13.88
C VAL A 58 6.87 4.69 14.94
N GLY A 59 7.43 4.05 15.97
CA GLY A 59 6.66 3.41 17.06
C GLY A 59 5.99 2.08 16.70
N LYS A 60 6.29 1.50 15.52
CA LYS A 60 5.80 0.16 15.13
C LYS A 60 6.79 -0.93 15.56
N GLN A 61 6.30 -2.16 15.65
CA GLN A 61 7.10 -3.34 16.02
C GLN A 61 8.15 -3.71 14.95
N ILE A 62 7.92 -3.34 13.69
CA ILE A 62 8.87 -3.57 12.60
C ILE A 62 9.96 -2.53 12.65
N THR A 63 11.21 -2.97 12.67
CA THR A 63 12.39 -2.08 12.58
C THR A 63 13.15 -2.32 11.29
N ILE A 64 13.76 -1.26 10.76
CA ILE A 64 14.60 -1.34 9.56
C ILE A 64 15.71 -2.38 9.73
N LYS A 65 16.38 -2.39 10.89
CA LYS A 65 17.45 -3.36 11.20
C LYS A 65 17.00 -4.82 11.04
N GLN A 66 15.81 -5.15 11.57
CA GLN A 66 15.27 -6.51 11.45
C GLN A 66 14.95 -6.90 10.01
N LEU A 67 14.55 -5.93 9.17
CA LEU A 67 14.29 -6.19 7.76
C LEU A 67 15.59 -6.34 6.96
N GLU A 68 16.62 -5.55 7.30
CA GLU A 68 17.95 -5.61 6.67
C GLU A 68 18.74 -6.88 7.01
N ASP A 69 18.48 -7.48 8.17
CA ASP A 69 19.07 -8.77 8.60
C ASP A 69 18.50 -9.99 7.85
N LEU A 70 17.42 -9.83 7.05
CA LEU A 70 16.79 -10.94 6.33
C LEU A 70 17.57 -11.29 5.05
N GLU A 71 17.88 -12.58 4.89
CA GLU A 71 18.70 -13.05 3.78
C GLU A 71 17.87 -13.35 2.51
N ARG A 72 16.64 -13.87 2.66
CA ARG A 72 15.81 -14.31 1.53
C ARG A 72 14.52 -13.49 1.40
N THR A 73 13.97 -13.47 0.18
CA THR A 73 12.69 -12.79 -0.08
C THR A 73 11.55 -13.52 0.62
N SER A 74 11.63 -14.85 0.71
CA SER A 74 10.69 -15.65 1.48
C SER A 74 10.61 -15.19 2.94
N ASP A 75 11.77 -14.88 3.52
CA ASP A 75 11.87 -14.49 4.92
C ASP A 75 11.25 -13.10 5.12
N LEU A 76 11.49 -12.17 4.18
CA LEU A 76 10.80 -10.88 4.12
C LEU A 76 9.28 -11.03 4.03
N LEU A 77 8.77 -11.82 3.07
CA LEU A 77 7.33 -12.00 2.89
C LEU A 77 6.68 -12.64 4.12
N ASN A 78 7.34 -13.64 4.71
CA ASN A 78 6.86 -14.31 5.92
C ASN A 78 6.86 -13.39 7.14
N TYR A 79 7.95 -12.64 7.35
CA TYR A 79 8.08 -11.66 8.42
C TYR A 79 6.99 -10.60 8.33
N MET A 80 6.77 -10.04 7.14
CA MET A 80 5.74 -9.04 6.90
C MET A 80 4.33 -9.58 7.15
N ASN A 81 4.03 -10.78 6.66
CA ASN A 81 2.74 -11.42 6.90
C ASN A 81 2.50 -11.69 8.39
N ALA A 82 3.50 -12.19 9.12
CA ALA A 82 3.43 -12.41 10.56
C ALA A 82 3.22 -11.10 11.34
N ALA A 83 3.74 -9.99 10.82
CA ALA A 83 3.55 -8.65 11.37
C ALA A 83 2.24 -7.97 10.90
N ASN A 84 1.28 -8.71 10.32
CA ASN A 84 0.01 -8.20 9.79
C ASN A 84 0.17 -7.15 8.67
N TRP A 85 1.19 -7.31 7.84
CA TRP A 85 1.33 -6.56 6.59
C TRP A 85 1.04 -7.48 5.40
N GLU A 86 0.18 -7.02 4.52
CA GLU A 86 -0.21 -7.70 3.30
C GLU A 86 0.69 -7.27 2.14
N PHE A 87 1.20 -8.23 1.38
CA PHE A 87 1.88 -7.94 0.12
C PHE A 87 0.88 -7.47 -0.94
N VAL A 88 1.11 -6.30 -1.52
CA VAL A 88 0.20 -5.67 -2.49
C VAL A 88 0.75 -5.78 -3.90
N ASP A 89 2.01 -5.39 -4.10
CA ASP A 89 2.61 -5.32 -5.42
C ASP A 89 4.14 -5.44 -5.36
N ARG A 90 4.75 -5.80 -6.50
CA ARG A 90 6.19 -5.84 -6.69
C ARG A 90 6.58 -5.17 -8.00
N GLN A 91 7.42 -4.15 -7.90
CA GLN A 91 8.05 -3.52 -9.05
C GLN A 91 9.52 -3.92 -9.15
N SER A 92 10.02 -4.09 -10.36
CA SER A 92 11.43 -4.44 -10.59
C SER A 92 12.05 -3.59 -11.68
N ILE A 93 13.28 -3.14 -11.43
CA ILE A 93 14.12 -2.46 -12.42
C ILE A 93 15.33 -3.37 -12.67
N VAL A 94 15.50 -3.78 -13.93
CA VAL A 94 16.67 -4.53 -14.42
C VAL A 94 17.21 -3.75 -15.61
N SER A 95 18.46 -3.31 -15.49
CA SER A 95 19.13 -2.50 -16.51
C SER A 95 19.80 -3.39 -17.55
N GLU A 96 20.64 -4.36 -17.13
CA GLU A 96 21.37 -5.30 -18.00
C GLU A 96 21.68 -6.65 -17.30
N GLU A 97 22.25 -7.63 -18.03
CA GLU A 97 22.48 -9.02 -17.56
C GLU A 97 23.42 -9.15 -16.35
N ASN A 98 24.30 -8.16 -16.13
CA ASN A 98 25.22 -8.11 -14.97
C ASN A 98 24.90 -6.98 -13.97
N ASP A 99 23.81 -6.25 -14.19
CA ASP A 99 23.44 -5.15 -13.34
C ASP A 99 22.71 -5.62 -12.08
N PRO A 100 22.79 -4.86 -10.98
CA PRO A 100 21.98 -5.13 -9.81
C PRO A 100 20.49 -5.04 -10.16
N VAL A 101 19.74 -6.07 -9.81
CA VAL A 101 18.29 -6.10 -9.86
C VAL A 101 17.77 -5.37 -8.63
N TRP A 102 16.96 -4.34 -8.85
CA TRP A 102 16.20 -3.68 -7.79
C TRP A 102 14.77 -4.18 -7.81
N MET A 103 14.28 -4.66 -6.68
CA MET A 103 12.90 -5.08 -6.49
C MET A 103 12.28 -4.29 -5.35
N SER A 104 11.28 -3.47 -5.66
CA SER A 104 10.44 -2.82 -4.67
C SER A 104 9.28 -3.74 -4.31
N TYR A 105 9.12 -4.04 -3.03
CA TYR A 105 7.99 -4.78 -2.48
C TYR A 105 7.10 -3.82 -1.71
N ILE A 106 5.85 -3.69 -2.15
CA ILE A 106 4.86 -2.80 -1.56
C ILE A 106 3.97 -3.62 -0.63
N PHE A 107 3.88 -3.18 0.62
CA PHE A 107 3.05 -3.78 1.64
C PHE A 107 2.01 -2.80 2.16
N ARG A 108 0.87 -3.34 2.59
CA ARG A 108 -0.23 -2.60 3.22
C ARG A 108 -0.53 -3.17 4.58
N LYS A 109 -0.71 -2.34 5.61
CA LYS A 109 -1.10 -2.81 6.93
C LYS A 109 -2.54 -3.36 6.88
N LYS A 110 -2.72 -4.59 7.38
CA LYS A 110 -4.06 -5.15 7.60
C LYS A 110 -4.71 -4.41 8.78
N LYS A 111 -5.95 -3.95 8.59
CA LYS A 111 -6.75 -3.32 9.64
C LYS A 111 -7.10 -4.32 10.74
#